data_AF-A0A7S4AXU5-F1
#
_entry.id   AF-A0A7S4AXU5-F1
#
_cell.length_a   1.000
_cell.length_b   1.000
_cell.length_c   1.000
_cell.angle_alpha   90.00
_cell.angle_beta   90.00
_cell.angle_gamma   90.00
#
_symmetry.space_group_name_H-M   'P 1'
#
loop_
_entity.id
_entity.type
_entity.pdbx_description
1 polymer ?
#
loop_
_entity_poly.entity_id
_entity_poly.type
_entity_poly.pdbx_seq_one_letter_code
_entity_poly.pdbx_strand_id
1 'polypeptide(L)'
;CRCSVSALRPSHFTGLDELNRQHADQAVALLQHERRGFCFCTERSCGQTEALDTATTVSNRCSWWNTTANKGSFVPSSTRIVIVEVVTNLFTASSLAIYMGSLVAAVRREAPNAAVVFVEWPTSNLVQNADRLALLKAYSSFAKQHHVDLLRADLVLQKLVRPCSAGYNSTGNANDRPCYLQLYARRSADPIHPNPWGHQLLGGLVARYVAKSLLLAAEGSDPHGELTQSSGSAGWSAGSAGSGSAGSAANASAKLELCYQSANNLPVASKHSRGDWRLVDEGAAKGVSKLGLLSTRLDDVLSLDISKDLPDHIRSICGLLRVKLNYLLSTTIPTQGSIYIFCQGCTCAQPAQPYAHGLYPFPWVETNANFANDAQFRNSNLSVSSQTAFLVLHTHKPCYVNLRHVASKSTQAENRRNDSHSVNFSRVRVDALFVERLDQEAIRYFMRPLAARSPAGRLLRRAQKMNCSEAWP
;
A
#
# COMPACT_ATOMS: atom_id res chain seq x y z
N CYS A 1 33.94 0.99 -15.66
CA CYS A 1 33.14 0.55 -16.82
C CYS A 1 33.77 -0.66 -17.50
N ARG A 2 33.35 -1.86 -17.11
CA ARG A 2 33.36 -3.12 -17.88
C ARG A 2 32.19 -3.92 -17.31
N CYS A 3 31.13 -4.09 -18.10
CA CYS A 3 30.00 -4.92 -17.70
C CYS A 3 30.40 -6.38 -17.91
N SER A 4 30.46 -7.16 -16.83
CA SER A 4 30.45 -8.61 -16.91
C SER A 4 29.02 -9.09 -16.76
N VAL A 5 28.48 -9.72 -17.81
CA VAL A 5 27.20 -10.42 -17.76
C VAL A 5 27.47 -11.77 -17.12
N SER A 6 27.22 -11.89 -15.82
CA SER A 6 27.09 -13.21 -15.20
C SER A 6 25.77 -13.81 -15.68
N ALA A 7 25.85 -14.66 -16.71
CA ALA A 7 24.71 -15.39 -17.24
C ALA A 7 24.01 -16.21 -16.15
N LEU A 8 22.67 -16.16 -16.12
CA LEU A 8 21.85 -17.15 -15.44
C LEU A 8 22.23 -18.52 -16.01
N ARG A 9 22.81 -19.41 -15.20
CA ARG A 9 23.21 -20.74 -15.64
C ARG A 9 22.05 -21.74 -15.44
N PRO A 10 21.77 -22.62 -16.42
CA PRO A 10 20.72 -23.66 -16.32
C PRO A 10 20.83 -24.57 -15.09
N SER A 11 22.01 -24.69 -14.49
CA SER A 11 22.28 -25.48 -13.29
C SER A 11 21.58 -24.98 -12.02
N HIS A 12 20.91 -23.82 -12.05
CA HIS A 12 20.18 -23.27 -10.89
C HIS A 12 18.74 -23.81 -10.76
N PHE A 13 18.26 -24.57 -11.74
CA PHE A 13 16.90 -25.15 -11.77
C PHE A 13 16.92 -26.67 -11.60
N THR A 14 17.47 -27.17 -10.50
CA THR A 14 17.37 -28.60 -10.15
C THR A 14 15.99 -28.87 -9.52
N GLY A 15 15.12 -29.60 -10.21
CA GLY A 15 13.79 -30.01 -9.71
C GLY A 15 12.60 -29.65 -10.60
N LEU A 16 12.82 -29.06 -11.78
CA LEU A 16 11.77 -28.90 -12.81
C LEU A 16 11.83 -30.05 -13.81
N ASP A 17 10.67 -30.61 -14.16
CA ASP A 17 10.54 -31.57 -15.25
C ASP A 17 11.06 -30.96 -16.57
N GLU A 18 11.65 -31.78 -17.44
CA GLU A 18 12.35 -31.42 -18.69
C GLU A 18 11.63 -30.32 -19.50
N LEU A 19 10.31 -30.43 -19.60
CA LEU A 19 9.44 -29.50 -20.33
C LEU A 19 9.43 -28.08 -19.75
N ASN A 20 9.44 -27.96 -18.41
CA ASN A 20 9.46 -26.66 -17.74
C ASN A 20 10.86 -26.01 -17.83
N ARG A 21 11.92 -26.81 -17.91
CA ARG A 21 13.28 -26.31 -18.13
C ARG A 21 13.43 -25.76 -19.56
N GLN A 22 12.93 -26.48 -20.57
CA GLN A 22 12.93 -26.02 -21.96
C GLN A 22 12.15 -24.73 -22.17
N HIS A 23 10.97 -24.57 -21.55
CA HIS A 23 10.20 -23.33 -21.64
C HIS A 23 10.88 -22.15 -20.92
N ALA A 24 11.55 -22.40 -19.80
CA ALA A 24 12.32 -21.37 -19.11
C ALA A 24 13.53 -20.92 -19.96
N ASP A 25 14.22 -21.86 -20.60
CA ASP A 25 15.38 -21.57 -21.46
C ASP A 25 14.98 -20.78 -22.72
N GLN A 26 13.84 -21.12 -23.35
CA GLN A 26 13.29 -20.35 -24.48
C GLN A 26 12.87 -18.93 -24.07
N ALA A 27 12.25 -18.78 -22.90
CA ALA A 27 11.87 -17.46 -22.39
C ALA A 27 13.11 -16.59 -22.11
N VAL A 28 14.16 -17.14 -21.49
CA VAL A 28 15.42 -16.41 -21.24
C VAL A 28 16.08 -15.97 -22.54
N ALA A 29 16.10 -16.83 -23.57
CA ALA A 29 16.66 -16.50 -24.88
C ALA A 29 15.89 -15.36 -25.58
N LEU A 30 14.55 -15.36 -25.53
CA LEU A 30 13.72 -14.29 -26.08
C LEU A 30 13.94 -12.95 -25.36
N LEU A 31 14.07 -12.98 -24.03
CA LEU A 31 14.31 -11.77 -23.23
C LEU A 31 15.69 -11.15 -23.46
N GLN A 32 16.71 -11.97 -23.73
CA GLN A 32 18.05 -11.49 -24.05
C GLN A 32 18.14 -10.84 -25.44
N HIS A 33 17.33 -11.30 -26.40
CA HIS A 33 17.33 -10.77 -27.77
C HIS A 33 16.66 -9.38 -27.88
N GLU A 34 15.68 -9.05 -27.03
CA GLU A 34 14.80 -7.89 -27.25
C GLU A 34 15.15 -6.61 -26.46
N ARG A 35 16.19 -6.59 -25.59
CA ARG A 35 16.53 -5.43 -24.72
C ARG A 35 15.30 -4.78 -24.04
N ARG A 36 14.35 -5.57 -23.55
CA ARG A 36 13.09 -5.06 -22.95
C ARG A 36 13.23 -4.84 -21.44
N GLY A 37 12.77 -3.68 -20.97
CA GLY A 37 12.78 -3.32 -19.55
C GLY A 37 11.62 -3.96 -18.78
N PHE A 38 11.92 -4.50 -17.60
CA PHE A 38 10.95 -5.00 -16.63
C PHE A 38 10.93 -4.10 -15.40
N CYS A 39 9.74 -3.87 -14.83
CA CYS A 39 9.58 -3.18 -13.56
C CYS A 39 8.96 -4.14 -12.54
N PHE A 40 9.66 -4.40 -11.44
CA PHE A 40 9.17 -5.19 -10.32
C PHE A 40 8.73 -4.27 -9.18
N CYS A 41 7.53 -4.51 -8.65
CA CYS A 41 7.03 -3.90 -7.42
C CYS A 41 7.01 -4.96 -6.31
N THR A 42 7.88 -4.81 -5.30
CA THR A 42 7.89 -5.66 -4.10
C THR A 42 8.14 -4.81 -2.85
N GLU A 43 7.46 -5.11 -1.75
CA GLU A 43 7.88 -4.65 -0.41
C GLU A 43 9.02 -5.56 0.07
N ARG A 44 10.28 -5.11 -0.04
CA ARG A 44 11.45 -5.92 0.35
C ARG A 44 11.77 -5.79 1.84
N SER A 45 11.91 -6.95 2.49
CA SER A 45 12.90 -7.18 3.56
C SER A 45 13.47 -8.60 3.51
N CYS A 46 14.76 -8.71 3.19
CA CYS A 46 15.81 -9.62 3.71
C CYS A 46 16.94 -9.73 2.66
N GLY A 47 18.19 -9.76 3.14
CA GLY A 47 19.39 -9.38 2.39
C GLY A 47 20.05 -10.43 1.49
N GLN A 48 20.89 -9.88 0.59
CA GLN A 48 21.90 -10.46 -0.34
C GLN A 48 21.33 -11.42 -1.41
N THR A 49 21.49 -11.19 -2.72
CA THR A 49 22.69 -10.81 -3.49
C THR A 49 22.40 -9.83 -4.65
N GLU A 50 23.47 -9.16 -5.10
CA GLU A 50 23.54 -8.25 -6.25
C GLU A 50 23.11 -8.93 -7.56
N ALA A 51 22.08 -8.38 -8.22
CA ALA A 51 21.82 -8.37 -9.67
C ALA A 51 20.31 -8.13 -9.93
N LEU A 52 19.81 -6.90 -9.74
CA LEU A 52 18.57 -6.39 -10.35
C LEU A 52 18.37 -4.91 -9.96
N ASP A 53 19.13 -4.02 -10.59
CA ASP A 53 18.91 -2.57 -10.54
C ASP A 53 17.73 -2.21 -11.45
N THR A 54 16.49 -2.48 -11.00
CA THR A 54 15.23 -1.79 -11.40
C THR A 54 14.00 -2.32 -10.64
N ALA A 55 14.13 -2.61 -9.34
CA ALA A 55 12.98 -2.88 -8.49
C ALA A 55 12.57 -1.59 -7.74
N THR A 56 11.41 -1.03 -8.06
CA THR A 56 10.86 0.13 -7.33
C THR A 56 9.80 -0.38 -6.36
N THR A 57 10.00 -0.18 -5.06
CA THR A 57 9.03 -0.57 -4.04
C THR A 57 7.86 0.42 -4.00
N VAL A 58 6.64 -0.09 -4.12
CA VAL A 58 5.38 0.67 -3.98
C VAL A 58 4.83 0.40 -2.57
N SER A 59 4.77 1.43 -1.74
CA SER A 59 4.11 1.44 -0.43
C SER A 59 3.24 2.68 -0.37
N ASN A 60 1.99 2.55 0.11
CA ASN A 60 0.94 3.57 0.29
C ASN A 60 1.37 5.04 0.01
N ARG A 61 1.36 5.42 -1.27
CA ARG A 61 1.58 6.80 -1.74
C ARG A 61 0.29 7.30 -2.38
N CYS A 62 -0.08 8.56 -2.07
CA CYS A 62 -1.19 9.44 -2.51
C CYS A 62 -2.52 8.79 -2.99
N SER A 63 -3.60 9.56 -3.10
CA SER A 63 -4.67 9.16 -4.03
C SER A 63 -4.16 9.40 -5.45
N TRP A 64 -3.20 8.56 -5.87
CA TRP A 64 -2.74 8.43 -7.24
C TRP A 64 -4.04 8.39 -8.02
N TRP A 65 -4.31 9.36 -8.87
CA TRP A 65 -3.81 9.29 -10.22
C TRP A 65 -4.24 10.54 -11.02
N ASN A 66 -4.85 11.57 -10.43
CA ASN A 66 -5.63 12.52 -11.24
C ASN A 66 -4.98 13.86 -11.61
N THR A 67 -3.76 14.21 -11.18
CA THR A 67 -3.21 15.52 -11.58
C THR A 67 -1.68 15.65 -11.62
N THR A 68 -1.21 16.10 -12.79
CA THR A 68 -0.09 17.02 -13.09
C THR A 68 1.36 16.52 -13.18
N ALA A 69 1.69 16.04 -14.39
CA ALA A 69 2.57 16.71 -15.37
C ALA A 69 4.06 16.99 -15.12
N ASN A 70 4.66 16.87 -13.93
CA ASN A 70 6.10 17.20 -13.79
C ASN A 70 6.94 16.38 -12.81
N LYS A 71 6.45 15.22 -12.34
CA LYS A 71 7.32 14.22 -11.70
C LYS A 71 7.01 12.90 -12.39
N GLY A 72 8.03 12.32 -13.04
CA GLY A 72 7.90 11.23 -13.98
C GLY A 72 6.92 10.15 -13.51
N SER A 73 6.03 9.74 -14.42
CA SER A 73 5.18 8.58 -14.17
C SER A 73 6.03 7.43 -13.64
N PHE A 74 5.68 6.91 -12.46
CA PHE A 74 6.36 5.77 -11.86
C PHE A 74 6.24 4.50 -12.70
N VAL A 75 5.25 4.45 -13.60
CA VAL A 75 5.11 3.42 -14.61
C VAL A 75 5.37 4.08 -15.97
N PRO A 76 6.58 3.95 -16.54
CA PRO A 76 6.85 4.46 -17.88
C PRO A 76 5.77 4.01 -18.86
N SER A 77 5.35 4.87 -19.78
CA SER A 77 4.35 4.52 -20.80
C SER A 77 4.77 3.36 -21.71
N SER A 78 6.08 3.08 -21.76
CA SER A 78 6.68 1.93 -22.43
C SER A 78 6.55 0.61 -21.64
N THR A 79 6.08 0.65 -20.39
CA THR A 79 5.89 -0.55 -19.57
C THR A 79 4.91 -1.49 -20.25
N ARG A 80 5.29 -2.76 -20.39
CA ARG A 80 4.46 -3.78 -21.04
C ARG A 80 3.77 -4.72 -20.06
N ILE A 81 4.33 -4.88 -18.86
CA ILE A 81 3.78 -5.74 -17.82
C ILE A 81 3.95 -5.03 -16.49
N VAL A 82 2.86 -4.95 -15.73
CA VAL A 82 2.84 -4.47 -14.35
C VAL A 82 2.40 -5.62 -13.46
N ILE A 83 3.31 -6.08 -12.60
CA ILE A 83 3.05 -7.13 -11.62
C ILE A 83 2.71 -6.46 -10.29
N VAL A 84 1.57 -6.82 -9.73
CA VAL A 84 1.05 -6.25 -8.48
C VAL A 84 0.85 -7.39 -7.47
N GLU A 85 1.71 -7.46 -6.46
CA GLU A 85 1.52 -8.35 -5.31
C GLU A 85 0.87 -7.54 -4.19
N VAL A 86 -0.39 -7.84 -3.89
CA VAL A 86 -1.21 -7.06 -2.95
C VAL A 86 -2.10 -7.92 -2.08
N VAL A 87 -2.24 -9.21 -2.38
CA VAL A 87 -3.31 -10.01 -1.78
C VAL A 87 -3.04 -10.30 -0.30
N THR A 88 -1.77 -10.39 0.11
CA THR A 88 -1.38 -10.46 1.52
C THR A 88 -1.71 -9.20 2.32
N ASN A 89 -1.75 -8.04 1.65
CA ASN A 89 -1.91 -6.71 2.24
C ASN A 89 -3.34 -6.15 2.10
N LEU A 90 -4.24 -6.87 1.41
CA LEU A 90 -5.62 -6.48 1.18
C LEU A 90 -6.55 -7.36 1.99
N PHE A 91 -6.97 -6.83 3.12
CA PHE A 91 -7.59 -7.63 4.18
C PHE A 91 -9.12 -7.77 4.06
N THR A 92 -9.78 -7.01 3.18
CA THR A 92 -11.24 -7.09 3.01
C THR A 92 -11.67 -6.90 1.56
N ALA A 93 -12.79 -7.53 1.17
CA ALA A 93 -13.38 -7.38 -0.16
C ALA A 93 -13.78 -5.92 -0.48
N SER A 94 -14.14 -5.13 0.53
CA SER A 94 -14.45 -3.70 0.35
C SER A 94 -13.20 -2.86 0.02
N SER A 95 -12.04 -3.24 0.56
CA SER A 95 -10.76 -2.59 0.25
C SER A 95 -10.32 -2.87 -1.20
N LEU A 96 -10.61 -4.07 -1.70
CA LEU A 96 -10.30 -4.49 -3.06
C LEU A 96 -10.91 -3.55 -4.11
N ALA A 97 -12.21 -3.31 -4.07
CA ALA A 97 -12.90 -2.50 -5.08
C ALA A 97 -12.39 -1.04 -5.12
N ILE A 98 -12.19 -0.44 -3.94
CA ILE A 98 -11.81 0.97 -3.82
C ILE A 98 -10.35 1.19 -4.21
N TYR A 99 -9.44 0.41 -3.63
CA TYR A 99 -8.00 0.64 -3.82
C TYR A 99 -7.48 0.03 -5.12
N MET A 100 -7.88 -1.20 -5.45
CA MET A 100 -7.37 -1.85 -6.66
C MET A 100 -8.03 -1.31 -7.92
N GLY A 101 -9.31 -0.92 -7.88
CA GLY A 101 -9.96 -0.27 -9.01
C GLY A 101 -9.23 1.02 -9.41
N SER A 102 -8.90 1.84 -8.40
CA SER A 102 -8.11 3.05 -8.58
C SER A 102 -6.69 2.76 -9.09
N LEU A 103 -6.01 1.74 -8.56
CA LEU A 103 -4.69 1.32 -9.02
C LEU A 103 -4.69 0.92 -10.49
N VAL A 104 -5.59 0.00 -10.88
CA VAL A 104 -5.67 -0.52 -12.25
C VAL A 104 -6.03 0.59 -13.23
N ALA A 105 -7.03 1.41 -12.91
CA ALA A 105 -7.52 2.49 -13.77
C ALA A 105 -6.40 3.39 -14.29
N ALA A 106 -5.32 3.46 -13.53
CA ALA A 106 -4.32 4.45 -13.80
C ALA A 106 -2.91 3.93 -14.01
N VAL A 107 -2.64 2.67 -13.67
CA VAL A 107 -1.71 1.89 -14.49
C VAL A 107 -2.15 1.96 -15.96
N ARG A 108 -3.45 1.79 -16.24
CA ARG A 108 -3.99 1.88 -17.61
C ARG A 108 -3.93 3.30 -18.19
N ARG A 109 -3.97 4.35 -17.38
CA ARG A 109 -3.77 5.71 -17.89
C ARG A 109 -2.31 5.98 -18.25
N GLU A 110 -1.36 5.60 -17.38
CA GLU A 110 0.05 5.91 -17.60
C GLU A 110 0.74 4.92 -18.56
N ALA A 111 0.35 3.65 -18.54
CA ALA A 111 0.85 2.59 -19.38
C ALA A 111 -0.34 1.81 -20.01
N PRO A 112 -1.03 2.41 -20.99
CA PRO A 112 -2.26 1.85 -21.57
C PRO A 112 -2.08 0.47 -22.18
N ASN A 113 -0.86 0.19 -22.67
CA ASN A 113 -0.51 -1.08 -23.29
C ASN A 113 0.06 -2.10 -22.30
N ALA A 114 0.15 -1.79 -21.01
CA ALA A 114 0.66 -2.72 -20.02
C ALA A 114 -0.39 -3.80 -19.71
N ALA A 115 0.00 -5.07 -19.78
CA ALA A 115 -0.71 -6.13 -19.10
C ALA A 115 -0.60 -5.91 -17.58
N VAL A 116 -1.69 -6.09 -16.85
CA VAL A 116 -1.71 -5.97 -15.39
C VAL A 116 -1.95 -7.35 -14.83
N VAL A 117 -1.01 -7.83 -14.01
CA VAL A 117 -1.06 -9.16 -13.41
C VAL A 117 -1.04 -9.03 -11.91
N PHE A 118 -2.09 -9.50 -11.26
CA PHE A 118 -2.16 -9.61 -9.81
C PHE A 118 -1.57 -10.93 -9.37
N VAL A 119 -0.59 -10.87 -8.48
CA VAL A 119 0.04 -12.05 -7.90
C VAL A 119 -0.46 -12.20 -6.48
N GLU A 120 -0.94 -13.39 -6.18
CA GLU A 120 -1.49 -13.73 -4.88
C GLU A 120 -0.50 -14.62 -4.11
N TRP A 121 -0.14 -14.22 -2.90
CA TRP A 121 0.48 -15.09 -1.90
C TRP A 121 -0.47 -15.25 -0.70
N PRO A 122 -0.85 -16.47 -0.30
CA PRO A 122 -1.62 -16.67 0.93
C PRO A 122 -0.82 -16.30 2.18
N THR A 123 -1.50 -15.92 3.25
CA THR A 123 -0.99 -16.27 4.57
C THR A 123 -1.19 -17.77 4.82
N SER A 124 -0.28 -18.41 5.55
CA SER A 124 -0.24 -19.87 5.72
C SER A 124 -1.51 -20.43 6.35
N ASN A 125 -2.09 -19.71 7.31
CA ASN A 125 -3.35 -20.07 7.96
C ASN A 125 -4.58 -19.94 7.05
N LEU A 126 -4.49 -19.14 5.98
CA LEU A 126 -5.60 -18.94 5.06
C LEU A 126 -5.62 -19.93 3.92
N VAL A 127 -4.55 -20.71 3.68
CA VAL A 127 -4.51 -21.72 2.60
C VAL A 127 -5.69 -22.70 2.66
N GLN A 128 -6.26 -22.94 3.85
CA GLN A 128 -7.37 -23.87 4.08
C GLN A 128 -8.66 -23.21 4.63
N ASN A 129 -8.74 -21.87 4.72
CA ASN A 129 -9.87 -21.20 5.37
C ASN A 129 -11.05 -20.94 4.39
N ALA A 130 -12.28 -21.27 4.79
CA ALA A 130 -13.51 -21.01 4.04
C ALA A 130 -13.78 -19.51 3.79
N ASP A 131 -13.43 -18.62 4.73
CA ASP A 131 -13.57 -17.17 4.57
C ASP A 131 -12.68 -16.63 3.43
N ARG A 132 -11.59 -17.34 3.13
CA ARG A 132 -10.73 -17.03 1.98
C ARG A 132 -11.50 -17.21 0.67
N LEU A 133 -12.41 -18.19 0.57
CA LEU A 133 -13.15 -18.46 -0.67
C LEU A 133 -13.99 -17.24 -1.09
N ALA A 134 -14.59 -16.54 -0.13
CA ALA A 134 -15.34 -15.31 -0.39
C ALA A 134 -14.42 -14.19 -0.91
N LEU A 135 -13.26 -14.00 -0.28
CA LEU A 135 -12.27 -13.01 -0.71
C LEU A 135 -11.70 -13.34 -2.10
N LEU A 136 -11.38 -14.60 -2.37
CA LEU A 136 -10.90 -15.08 -3.66
C LEU A 136 -11.94 -14.92 -4.75
N LYS A 137 -13.22 -15.17 -4.44
CA LYS A 137 -14.33 -14.90 -5.36
C LYS A 137 -14.42 -13.41 -5.68
N ALA A 138 -14.21 -12.55 -4.69
CA ALA A 138 -14.14 -11.11 -4.92
C ALA A 138 -12.95 -10.72 -5.81
N TYR A 139 -11.75 -11.29 -5.59
CA TYR A 139 -10.58 -11.10 -6.45
C TYR A 139 -10.83 -11.54 -7.88
N SER A 140 -11.36 -12.75 -8.08
CA SER A 140 -11.67 -13.26 -9.42
C SER A 140 -12.73 -12.40 -10.12
N SER A 141 -13.73 -11.92 -9.39
CA SER A 141 -14.77 -11.03 -9.94
C SER A 141 -14.18 -9.68 -10.34
N PHE A 142 -13.33 -9.10 -9.49
CA PHE A 142 -12.60 -7.86 -9.76
C PHE A 142 -11.67 -8.00 -10.97
N ALA A 143 -10.88 -9.08 -11.01
CA ALA A 143 -9.95 -9.38 -12.10
C ALA A 143 -10.69 -9.47 -13.45
N LYS A 144 -11.82 -10.18 -13.48
CA LYS A 144 -12.71 -10.23 -14.66
C LYS A 144 -13.26 -8.86 -15.04
N GLN A 145 -13.79 -8.10 -14.07
CA GLN A 145 -14.39 -6.78 -14.30
C GLN A 145 -13.38 -5.76 -14.86
N HIS A 146 -12.12 -5.84 -14.42
CA HIS A 146 -11.08 -4.86 -14.77
C HIS A 146 -10.10 -5.35 -15.83
N HIS A 147 -10.33 -6.53 -16.43
CA HIS A 147 -9.43 -7.15 -17.40
C HIS A 147 -7.98 -7.21 -16.89
N VAL A 148 -7.84 -7.79 -15.70
CA VAL A 148 -6.57 -8.02 -15.00
C VAL A 148 -6.38 -9.51 -14.84
N ASP A 149 -5.17 -9.99 -15.06
CA ASP A 149 -4.85 -11.40 -14.86
C ASP A 149 -4.60 -11.68 -13.38
N LEU A 150 -5.01 -12.86 -12.90
CA LEU A 150 -4.85 -13.25 -11.51
C LEU A 150 -4.02 -14.55 -11.41
N LEU A 151 -2.79 -14.42 -10.93
CA LEU A 151 -1.90 -15.54 -10.67
C LEU A 151 -2.11 -16.07 -9.25
N ARG A 152 -2.67 -17.26 -9.15
CA ARG A 152 -3.13 -17.90 -7.92
C ARG A 152 -2.08 -18.87 -7.36
N ALA A 153 -1.18 -18.39 -6.50
CA ALA A 153 -0.21 -19.28 -5.85
C ALA A 153 -0.89 -20.24 -4.87
N ASP A 154 -2.05 -19.87 -4.33
CA ASP A 154 -2.81 -20.71 -3.41
C ASP A 154 -3.23 -22.05 -4.04
N LEU A 155 -3.59 -22.08 -5.33
CA LEU A 155 -3.93 -23.32 -6.04
C LEU A 155 -2.77 -24.31 -6.09
N VAL A 156 -1.53 -23.81 -6.13
CA VAL A 156 -0.33 -24.64 -6.07
C VAL A 156 -0.07 -25.10 -4.64
N LEU A 157 -0.20 -24.19 -3.67
CA LEU A 157 0.01 -24.48 -2.26
C LEU A 157 -1.05 -25.48 -1.72
N GLN A 158 -2.28 -25.44 -2.22
CA GLN A 158 -3.34 -26.41 -1.92
C GLN A 158 -2.98 -27.83 -2.37
N LYS A 159 -2.27 -27.98 -3.50
CA LYS A 159 -1.77 -29.28 -3.95
C LYS A 159 -0.63 -29.81 -3.05
N LEU A 160 0.04 -28.92 -2.33
CA LEU A 160 1.07 -29.21 -1.34
C LEU A 160 0.51 -29.34 0.09
N VAL A 161 -0.80 -29.56 0.25
CA VAL A 161 -1.44 -29.79 1.55
C VAL A 161 -1.10 -31.15 2.14
N ARG A 162 -0.68 -32.11 1.31
CA ARG A 162 -0.27 -33.44 1.78
C ARG A 162 0.88 -33.31 2.79
N PRO A 163 0.91 -34.16 3.84
CA PRO A 163 2.05 -34.23 4.75
C PRO A 163 3.31 -34.44 3.93
N CYS A 164 4.35 -33.67 4.24
CA CYS A 164 5.67 -33.99 3.72
C CYS A 164 6.10 -35.26 4.44
N SER A 165 5.91 -36.41 3.79
CA SER A 165 6.51 -37.66 4.23
C SER A 165 8.02 -37.47 4.21
N ALA A 166 8.57 -37.09 5.36
CA ALA A 166 9.98 -37.24 5.61
C ALA A 166 10.25 -38.74 5.44
N GLY A 167 11.06 -39.09 4.44
CA GLY A 167 11.62 -40.43 4.30
C GLY A 167 12.59 -40.78 5.43
N TYR A 168 12.25 -40.46 6.68
CA TYR A 168 13.06 -40.76 7.84
C TYR A 168 12.17 -40.92 9.08
N ASN A 169 12.12 -42.16 9.56
CA ASN A 169 11.49 -42.63 10.78
C ASN A 169 11.64 -41.63 11.95
N SER A 170 10.67 -40.74 12.10
CA SER A 170 10.53 -39.89 13.27
C SER A 170 9.12 -40.14 13.81
N THR A 171 9.10 -40.97 14.84
CA THR A 171 7.95 -41.33 15.65
C THR A 171 7.44 -40.08 16.40
N GLY A 172 6.45 -39.39 15.82
CA GLY A 172 5.56 -38.48 16.56
C GLY A 172 5.72 -36.96 16.32
N ASN A 173 4.58 -36.34 15.99
CA ASN A 173 4.13 -34.96 16.30
C ASN A 173 4.71 -33.73 15.58
N ALA A 174 5.63 -33.85 14.63
CA ALA A 174 6.03 -32.73 13.75
C ALA A 174 5.80 -32.98 12.24
N ASN A 175 5.48 -34.21 11.85
CA ASN A 175 5.47 -34.66 10.45
C ASN A 175 4.10 -34.55 9.75
N ASP A 176 3.02 -34.24 10.46
CA ASP A 176 1.68 -34.05 9.86
C ASP A 176 1.46 -32.63 9.34
N ARG A 177 2.49 -31.79 9.37
CA ARG A 177 2.40 -30.43 8.85
C ARG A 177 2.35 -30.45 7.32
N PRO A 178 1.41 -29.71 6.70
CA PRO A 178 1.38 -29.55 5.26
C PRO A 178 2.72 -29.08 4.69
N CYS A 179 3.17 -29.66 3.58
CA CYS A 179 4.42 -29.30 2.92
C CYS A 179 4.55 -27.80 2.64
N TYR A 180 3.45 -27.16 2.28
CA TYR A 180 3.46 -25.73 1.95
C TYR A 180 3.94 -24.85 3.12
N LEU A 181 3.80 -25.28 4.38
CA LEU A 181 4.29 -24.54 5.55
C LEU A 181 5.81 -24.36 5.54
N GLN A 182 6.54 -25.25 4.84
CA GLN A 182 7.98 -25.13 4.66
C GLN A 182 8.37 -24.04 3.66
N LEU A 183 7.42 -23.43 2.94
CA LEU A 183 7.65 -22.31 2.02
C LEU A 183 7.51 -20.94 2.70
N TYR A 184 7.11 -20.92 3.97
CA TYR A 184 6.97 -19.71 4.77
C TYR A 184 8.22 -19.44 5.60
N ALA A 185 8.48 -18.17 5.88
CA ALA A 185 9.60 -17.72 6.68
C ALA A 185 9.54 -18.35 8.09
N ARG A 186 10.73 -18.63 8.64
CA ARG A 186 10.90 -19.26 9.95
C ARG A 186 10.07 -20.55 10.12
N ARG A 187 9.94 -21.34 9.06
CA ARG A 187 9.19 -22.61 9.04
C ARG A 187 7.77 -22.44 9.59
N SER A 188 7.02 -21.48 9.06
CA SER A 188 5.65 -21.09 9.45
C SER A 188 5.48 -20.28 10.74
N ALA A 189 6.55 -20.02 11.51
CA ALA A 189 6.46 -19.06 12.61
C ALA A 189 6.21 -17.62 12.14
N ASP A 190 6.53 -17.33 10.87
CA ASP A 190 6.04 -16.18 10.14
C ASP A 190 5.02 -16.67 9.10
N PRO A 191 3.71 -16.55 9.37
CA PRO A 191 2.67 -17.09 8.49
C PRO A 191 2.39 -16.19 7.28
N ILE A 192 3.08 -15.07 7.14
CA ILE A 192 2.80 -14.07 6.10
C ILE A 192 3.86 -14.15 5.01
N HIS A 193 5.14 -14.13 5.39
CA HIS A 193 6.20 -13.96 4.42
C HIS A 193 6.67 -15.31 3.83
N PRO A 194 6.92 -15.39 2.52
CA PRO A 194 7.62 -16.53 1.93
C PRO A 194 9.08 -16.57 2.43
N ASN A 195 9.66 -17.77 2.51
CA ASN A 195 11.10 -17.94 2.63
C ASN A 195 11.76 -17.95 1.22
N PRO A 196 13.08 -18.19 1.08
CA PRO A 196 13.72 -18.24 -0.23
C PRO A 196 13.06 -19.20 -1.22
N TRP A 197 12.60 -20.38 -0.78
CA TRP A 197 11.89 -21.35 -1.62
C TRP A 197 10.48 -20.88 -2.00
N GLY A 198 9.76 -20.25 -1.08
CA GLY A 198 8.47 -19.61 -1.38
C GLY A 198 8.61 -18.49 -2.42
N HIS A 199 9.66 -17.67 -2.32
CA HIS A 199 9.99 -16.66 -3.32
C HIS A 199 10.35 -17.27 -4.69
N GLN A 200 11.11 -18.36 -4.72
CA GLN A 200 11.42 -19.08 -5.95
C GLN A 200 10.14 -19.64 -6.60
N LEU A 201 9.22 -20.20 -5.81
CA LEU A 201 7.93 -20.66 -6.31
C LEU A 201 7.14 -19.50 -6.94
N LEU A 202 6.98 -18.39 -6.23
CA LEU A 202 6.30 -17.20 -6.74
C LEU A 202 6.93 -16.68 -8.04
N GLY A 203 8.26 -16.54 -8.06
CA GLY A 203 9.01 -16.12 -9.24
C GLY A 203 8.81 -17.08 -10.42
N GLY A 204 8.85 -18.39 -10.17
CA GLY A 204 8.61 -19.41 -11.19
C GLY A 204 7.19 -19.38 -11.76
N LEU A 205 6.17 -19.16 -10.93
CA LEU A 205 4.79 -19.02 -11.38
C LEU A 205 4.61 -17.77 -12.26
N VAL A 206 5.18 -16.64 -11.85
CA VAL A 206 5.16 -15.39 -12.63
C VAL A 206 5.89 -15.58 -13.96
N ALA A 207 7.10 -16.16 -13.93
CA ALA A 207 7.90 -16.38 -15.13
C ALA A 207 7.18 -17.30 -16.13
N ARG A 208 6.58 -18.40 -15.65
CA ARG A 208 5.79 -19.32 -16.48
C ARG A 208 4.58 -18.64 -17.10
N TYR A 209 3.88 -17.81 -16.33
CA TYR A 209 2.74 -17.04 -16.82
C TYR A 209 3.18 -16.08 -17.93
N VAL A 210 4.21 -15.27 -17.68
CA VAL A 210 4.73 -14.32 -18.68
C VAL A 210 5.20 -15.03 -19.94
N ALA A 211 5.94 -16.13 -19.81
CA ALA A 211 6.40 -16.93 -20.94
C ALA A 211 5.22 -17.48 -21.76
N LYS A 212 4.20 -18.04 -21.12
CA LYS A 212 3.00 -18.55 -21.81
C LYS A 212 2.26 -17.43 -22.53
N SER A 213 2.10 -16.26 -21.90
CA SER A 213 1.42 -15.11 -22.53
C SER A 213 2.19 -14.59 -23.76
N LEU A 214 3.52 -14.56 -23.70
CA LEU A 214 4.35 -14.19 -24.85
C LEU A 214 4.25 -15.20 -26.00
N LEU A 215 4.23 -16.50 -25.70
CA LEU A 215 4.08 -17.55 -26.70
C LEU A 215 2.72 -17.48 -27.40
N LEU A 216 1.63 -17.37 -26.64
CA LEU A 216 0.28 -17.24 -27.20
C LEU A 216 0.16 -15.99 -28.09
N ALA A 217 0.72 -14.86 -27.65
CA ALA A 217 0.75 -13.64 -28.44
C ALA A 217 1.56 -13.81 -29.75
N ALA A 218 2.67 -14.55 -29.72
CA ALA A 218 3.48 -14.83 -30.92
C ALA A 218 2.75 -15.74 -31.93
N GLU A 219 1.90 -16.65 -31.44
CA GLU A 219 1.09 -17.54 -32.27
C GLU A 219 -0.15 -16.85 -32.86
N GLY A 220 -0.40 -15.58 -32.53
CA GLY A 220 -1.65 -14.88 -32.89
C GLY A 220 -2.87 -15.43 -32.16
N SER A 221 -2.66 -16.32 -31.19
CA SER A 221 -3.68 -16.89 -30.33
C SER A 221 -4.00 -15.89 -29.22
N ASP A 222 -5.28 -15.64 -28.99
CA ASP A 222 -5.71 -14.82 -27.87
C ASP A 222 -5.30 -15.48 -26.53
N PRO A 223 -4.41 -14.87 -25.74
CA PRO A 223 -3.84 -15.49 -24.54
C PRO A 223 -4.86 -15.79 -23.44
N HIS A 224 -6.08 -15.27 -23.54
CA HIS A 224 -7.11 -15.39 -22.51
C HIS A 224 -8.13 -16.51 -22.73
N GLY A 225 -8.07 -17.22 -23.87
CA GLY A 225 -9.02 -18.28 -24.21
C GLY A 225 -8.86 -19.58 -23.41
N GLU A 226 -7.66 -19.88 -22.91
CA GLU A 226 -7.35 -21.24 -22.46
C GLU A 226 -7.04 -21.38 -20.96
N LEU A 227 -6.61 -20.31 -20.28
CA LEU A 227 -6.35 -20.35 -18.82
C LEU A 227 -7.59 -20.08 -17.97
N THR A 228 -8.72 -19.77 -18.60
CA THR A 228 -9.98 -19.39 -17.94
C THR A 228 -11.12 -20.38 -18.21
N GLN A 229 -10.85 -21.68 -18.27
CA GLN A 229 -11.91 -22.69 -18.33
C GLN A 229 -12.50 -22.98 -16.93
N SER A 230 -13.49 -22.18 -16.55
CA SER A 230 -14.82 -22.70 -16.21
C SER A 230 -15.83 -21.55 -16.07
N SER A 231 -16.83 -21.59 -16.96
CA SER A 231 -18.15 -20.96 -16.89
C SER A 231 -18.27 -19.45 -17.14
N GLY A 232 -18.80 -19.12 -18.32
CA GLY A 232 -19.43 -17.83 -18.63
C GLY A 232 -18.98 -17.20 -19.94
N SER A 233 -19.63 -17.59 -21.04
CA SER A 233 -19.52 -17.06 -22.39
C SER A 233 -19.78 -15.55 -22.51
N ALA A 234 -18.81 -14.81 -23.07
CA ALA A 234 -19.05 -13.63 -23.91
C ALA A 234 -17.84 -13.45 -24.83
N GLY A 235 -18.08 -13.55 -26.14
CA GLY A 235 -17.05 -13.54 -27.18
C GLY A 235 -16.23 -12.26 -27.20
N TRP A 236 -14.92 -12.43 -27.42
CA TRP A 236 -14.00 -11.35 -27.65
C TRP A 236 -14.08 -10.97 -29.12
N SER A 237 -14.96 -10.04 -29.45
CA SER A 237 -14.79 -9.28 -30.66
C SER A 237 -13.65 -8.31 -30.42
N ALA A 238 -12.62 -8.38 -31.25
CA ALA A 238 -11.66 -7.29 -31.44
C ALA A 238 -12.45 -6.04 -31.79
N GLY A 239 -12.79 -5.26 -30.76
CA GLY A 239 -13.37 -3.94 -30.92
C GLY A 239 -12.33 -3.12 -31.66
N SER A 240 -12.65 -2.80 -32.92
CA SER A 240 -12.04 -1.70 -33.65
C SER A 240 -11.73 -0.57 -32.68
N ALA A 241 -10.54 0.02 -32.84
CA ALA A 241 -10.23 1.31 -32.28
C ALA A 241 -11.39 2.27 -32.60
N GLY A 242 -12.34 2.35 -31.67
CA GLY A 242 -13.38 3.33 -31.71
C GLY A 242 -12.63 4.64 -31.64
N SER A 243 -12.65 5.35 -32.77
CA SER A 243 -12.43 6.79 -32.82
C SER A 243 -13.47 7.43 -31.90
N GLY A 244 -13.21 7.34 -30.60
CA GLY A 244 -13.86 8.11 -29.58
C GLY A 244 -13.41 9.52 -29.84
N SER A 245 -14.25 10.23 -30.59
CA SER A 245 -14.22 11.67 -30.77
C SER A 245 -13.67 12.32 -29.50
N ALA A 246 -12.66 13.18 -29.67
CA ALA A 246 -12.12 14.07 -28.66
C ALA A 246 -13.24 15.00 -28.16
N GLY A 247 -14.16 14.42 -27.40
CA GLY A 247 -15.37 15.01 -26.90
C GLY A 247 -15.03 15.71 -25.60
N SER A 248 -14.77 17.01 -25.73
CA SER A 248 -14.82 18.00 -24.67
C SER A 248 -13.83 17.78 -23.52
N ALA A 249 -12.74 18.54 -23.58
CA ALA A 249 -12.02 19.02 -22.40
C ALA A 249 -12.98 19.88 -21.54
N ALA A 250 -14.02 19.26 -20.99
CA ALA A 250 -14.95 19.88 -20.08
C ALA A 250 -14.26 19.94 -18.73
N ASN A 251 -13.62 21.08 -18.44
CA ASN A 251 -13.38 21.63 -17.11
C ASN A 251 -13.26 20.57 -15.99
N ALA A 252 -12.32 19.64 -16.13
CA ALA A 252 -11.88 18.84 -15.01
C ALA A 252 -11.18 19.83 -14.08
N SER A 253 -11.94 20.43 -13.16
CA SER A 253 -11.42 21.20 -12.04
C SER A 253 -10.32 20.35 -11.44
N ALA A 254 -9.07 20.70 -11.74
CA ALA A 254 -7.90 19.90 -11.40
C ALA A 254 -8.00 19.56 -9.92
N LYS A 255 -8.16 18.27 -9.62
CA LYS A 255 -8.32 17.79 -8.25
C LYS A 255 -7.03 18.15 -7.53
N LEU A 256 -7.09 19.12 -6.62
CA LEU A 256 -5.89 19.54 -5.90
C LEU A 256 -5.42 18.39 -5.01
N GLU A 257 -4.17 17.98 -5.20
CA GLU A 257 -3.47 17.05 -4.33
C GLU A 257 -2.03 17.52 -4.11
N LEU A 258 -1.65 17.70 -2.83
CA LEU A 258 -0.27 17.95 -2.41
C LEU A 258 0.30 16.68 -1.79
N CYS A 259 1.46 16.25 -2.27
CA CYS A 259 2.14 15.02 -1.84
C CYS A 259 3.54 15.29 -1.30
N TYR A 260 3.70 15.21 0.02
CA TYR A 260 5.00 15.22 0.69
C TYR A 260 5.40 13.77 0.99
N GLN A 261 5.98 13.09 -0.01
CA GLN A 261 6.23 11.65 0.00
C GLN A 261 7.36 11.19 0.95
N SER A 262 8.10 12.12 1.54
CA SER A 262 9.26 11.85 2.38
C SER A 262 9.40 12.94 3.44
N ALA A 263 9.92 12.56 4.60
CA ALA A 263 10.03 13.41 5.78
C ALA A 263 10.84 14.69 5.55
N ASN A 264 11.88 14.62 4.71
CA ASN A 264 12.69 15.79 4.34
C ASN A 264 11.96 16.81 3.47
N ASN A 265 10.81 16.45 2.90
CA ASN A 265 9.99 17.33 2.09
C ASN A 265 8.78 17.88 2.86
N LEU A 266 8.56 17.47 4.11
CA LEU A 266 7.40 17.92 4.89
C LEU A 266 7.41 19.45 5.06
N PRO A 267 6.24 20.11 5.03
CA PRO A 267 6.16 21.57 5.14
C PRO A 267 6.29 22.01 6.61
N VAL A 268 7.46 21.76 7.21
CA VAL A 268 7.71 22.04 8.63
C VAL A 268 7.71 23.54 8.88
N ALA A 269 6.86 23.99 9.79
CA ALA A 269 6.79 25.37 10.26
C ALA A 269 7.65 25.54 11.51
N SER A 270 8.97 25.70 11.34
CA SER A 270 9.94 25.69 12.45
C SER A 270 9.64 26.69 13.58
N LYS A 271 8.98 27.82 13.28
CA LYS A 271 8.57 28.81 14.29
C LYS A 271 7.45 28.34 15.21
N HIS A 272 6.66 27.37 14.76
CA HIS A 272 5.53 26.80 15.50
C HIS A 272 5.87 25.44 16.13
N SER A 273 6.88 24.76 15.59
CA SER A 273 7.43 23.55 16.19
C SER A 273 8.10 23.85 17.53
N ARG A 274 7.94 22.93 18.49
CA ARG A 274 8.56 22.98 19.82
C ARG A 274 9.24 21.64 20.08
N GLY A 275 10.46 21.67 20.61
CA GLY A 275 11.23 20.45 20.86
C GLY A 275 12.11 20.02 19.69
N ASP A 276 12.61 18.79 19.73
CA ASP A 276 13.69 18.32 18.83
C ASP A 276 13.20 17.20 17.90
N TRP A 277 12.39 17.58 16.91
CA TRP A 277 12.04 16.70 15.81
C TRP A 277 13.17 16.67 14.80
N ARG A 278 13.84 15.52 14.70
CA ARG A 278 15.01 15.35 13.83
C ARG A 278 14.72 14.43 12.66
N LEU A 279 15.30 14.74 11.52
CA LEU A 279 15.28 13.86 10.36
C LEU A 279 16.21 12.66 10.61
N VAL A 280 15.71 11.44 10.41
CA VAL A 280 16.47 10.20 10.53
C VAL A 280 16.29 9.34 9.28
N ASP A 281 17.33 8.60 8.91
CA ASP A 281 17.24 7.53 7.89
C ASP A 281 17.39 6.16 8.57
N GLU A 282 16.28 5.53 8.90
CA GLU A 282 16.29 4.20 9.56
C GLU A 282 16.42 3.04 8.56
N GLY A 283 16.49 3.34 7.27
CA GLY A 283 16.66 2.34 6.21
C GLY A 283 18.08 2.29 5.66
N ALA A 284 18.92 3.29 5.94
CA ALA A 284 20.29 3.39 5.43
C ALA A 284 21.11 2.10 5.64
N ALA A 285 21.00 1.45 6.80
CA ALA A 285 21.68 0.18 7.09
C ALA A 285 21.28 -0.97 6.14
N LYS A 286 20.12 -0.86 5.47
CA LYS A 286 19.60 -1.82 4.49
C LYS A 286 19.75 -1.33 3.05
N GLY A 287 20.46 -0.23 2.83
CA GLY A 287 20.65 0.39 1.51
C GLY A 287 19.38 1.00 0.92
N VAL A 288 18.34 1.26 1.73
CA VAL A 288 17.08 1.86 1.27
C VAL A 288 16.83 3.12 2.07
N SER A 289 16.67 4.29 1.43
CA SER A 289 16.37 5.50 2.19
C SER A 289 14.96 5.44 2.79
N LYS A 290 14.88 5.44 4.13
CA LYS A 290 13.63 5.50 4.88
C LYS A 290 13.67 6.70 5.82
N LEU A 291 13.45 7.86 5.23
CA LEU A 291 13.46 9.15 5.93
C LEU A 291 12.19 9.33 6.79
N GLY A 292 12.39 9.73 8.05
CA GLY A 292 11.32 10.05 9.01
C GLY A 292 11.69 11.25 9.88
N LEU A 293 10.72 12.07 10.28
CA LEU A 293 10.89 13.04 11.36
C LEU A 293 10.57 12.34 12.69
N LEU A 294 11.57 12.23 13.55
CA LEU A 294 11.53 11.50 14.81
C LEU A 294 11.50 12.48 15.99
N SER A 295 10.56 12.30 16.92
CA SER A 295 10.66 12.85 18.27
C SER A 295 10.90 11.72 19.27
N THR A 296 11.70 12.02 20.28
CA THR A 296 12.02 11.11 21.40
C THR A 296 11.66 11.69 22.77
N ARG A 297 11.03 12.88 22.79
CA ARG A 297 10.65 13.58 24.01
C ARG A 297 9.17 13.87 24.00
N LEU A 298 8.52 13.53 25.11
CA LEU A 298 7.11 13.85 25.31
C LEU A 298 6.90 15.37 25.25
N ASP A 299 5.71 15.76 24.78
CA ASP A 299 5.27 17.13 24.57
C ASP A 299 6.01 17.95 23.49
N ASP A 300 6.98 17.36 22.80
CA ASP A 300 7.47 17.89 21.54
C ASP A 300 6.31 18.04 20.55
N VAL A 301 6.30 19.15 19.80
CA VAL A 301 5.28 19.49 18.80
C VAL A 301 5.93 19.72 17.45
N LEU A 302 5.53 18.94 16.45
CA LEU A 302 5.86 19.18 15.05
C LEU A 302 4.70 19.91 14.39
N SER A 303 4.94 21.11 13.89
CA SER A 303 3.95 21.90 13.16
C SER A 303 4.17 21.79 11.66
N LEU A 304 3.13 21.39 10.92
CA LEU A 304 3.13 21.26 9.47
C LEU A 304 2.21 22.33 8.88
N ASP A 305 2.77 23.28 8.10
CA ASP A 305 2.00 24.29 7.38
C ASP A 305 1.43 23.69 6.10
N ILE A 306 0.18 23.23 6.16
CA ILE A 306 -0.48 22.60 5.02
C ILE A 306 -0.99 23.62 4.00
N SER A 307 -0.89 24.92 4.29
CA SER A 307 -1.34 26.01 3.42
C SER A 307 -0.24 26.61 2.55
N LYS A 308 1.02 26.42 2.94
CA LYS A 308 2.21 26.97 2.27
C LYS A 308 2.25 26.68 0.77
N ASP A 309 1.98 25.44 0.38
CA ASP A 309 2.10 24.99 -1.01
C ASP A 309 0.73 24.85 -1.71
N LEU A 310 -0.37 25.31 -1.08
CA LEU A 310 -1.66 25.38 -1.76
C LEU A 310 -1.62 26.47 -2.83
N PRO A 311 -2.17 26.23 -4.05
CA PRO A 311 -2.32 27.28 -5.06
C PRO A 311 -3.11 28.46 -4.52
N ASP A 312 -2.79 29.69 -4.95
CA ASP A 312 -3.37 30.91 -4.39
C ASP A 312 -4.91 30.92 -4.44
N HIS A 313 -5.50 30.45 -5.53
CA HIS A 313 -6.96 30.34 -5.68
C HIS A 313 -7.61 29.33 -4.72
N ILE A 314 -6.84 28.38 -4.17
CA ILE A 314 -7.29 27.46 -3.12
C ILE A 314 -7.05 28.07 -1.74
N ARG A 315 -5.89 28.71 -1.55
CA ARG A 315 -5.51 29.38 -0.31
C ARG A 315 -6.46 30.53 0.03
N SER A 316 -7.02 31.20 -0.98
CA SER A 316 -7.95 32.31 -0.81
C SER A 316 -9.40 31.89 -0.57
N ILE A 317 -9.74 30.61 -0.76
CA ILE A 317 -11.11 30.10 -0.60
C ILE A 317 -11.19 29.13 0.57
N CYS A 318 -12.38 29.06 1.16
CA CYS A 318 -12.66 28.03 2.14
C CYS A 318 -12.97 26.70 1.47
N GLY A 319 -12.47 25.63 2.07
CA GLY A 319 -12.63 24.30 1.51
C GLY A 319 -12.43 23.21 2.55
N LEU A 320 -12.98 22.04 2.25
CA LEU A 320 -12.71 20.83 3.01
C LEU A 320 -11.54 20.09 2.37
N LEU A 321 -10.48 19.93 3.14
CA LEU A 321 -9.33 19.14 2.77
C LEU A 321 -9.38 17.79 3.51
N ARG A 322 -8.93 16.72 2.88
CA ARG A 322 -8.56 15.48 3.59
C ARG A 322 -7.05 15.48 3.74
N VAL A 323 -6.60 15.40 4.98
CA VAL A 323 -5.19 15.24 5.33
C VAL A 323 -4.95 13.80 5.70
N LYS A 324 -3.85 13.27 5.20
CA LYS A 324 -3.39 11.90 5.36
C LYS A 324 -1.97 11.95 5.88
N LEU A 325 -1.74 11.35 7.04
CA LEU A 325 -0.45 11.38 7.72
C LEU A 325 0.10 9.96 7.81
N ASN A 326 1.30 9.74 7.30
CA ASN A 326 2.00 8.47 7.46
C ASN A 326 2.92 8.55 8.69
N TYR A 327 2.90 7.49 9.49
CA TYR A 327 3.67 7.37 10.72
C TYR A 327 4.23 5.97 10.86
N LEU A 328 5.31 5.83 11.63
CA LEU A 328 5.85 4.52 11.96
C LEU A 328 4.95 3.81 12.96
N LEU A 329 4.47 2.64 12.59
CA LEU A 329 3.78 1.69 13.47
C LEU A 329 4.68 0.48 13.67
N SER A 330 4.96 0.11 14.92
CA SER A 330 5.93 -0.96 15.22
C SER A 330 5.56 -1.77 16.46
N THR A 331 5.73 -3.09 16.39
CA THR A 331 5.76 -3.99 17.56
C THR A 331 7.19 -4.30 18.02
N THR A 332 8.19 -4.08 17.15
CA THR A 332 9.60 -4.38 17.43
C THR A 332 10.29 -3.32 18.27
N ILE A 333 9.76 -2.10 18.29
CA ILE A 333 10.28 -0.98 19.08
C ILE A 333 9.39 -0.83 20.32
N PRO A 334 9.84 -1.28 21.51
CA PRO A 334 8.99 -1.25 22.70
C PRO A 334 8.72 0.17 23.22
N THR A 335 9.55 1.14 22.83
CA THR A 335 9.48 2.54 23.26
C THR A 335 8.55 3.40 22.39
N GLN A 336 7.63 2.81 21.61
CA GLN A 336 6.69 3.58 20.80
C GLN A 336 5.72 4.38 21.67
N GLY A 337 5.52 5.65 21.31
CA GLY A 337 4.60 6.57 21.97
C GLY A 337 3.26 6.67 21.24
N SER A 338 2.63 7.83 21.36
CA SER A 338 1.43 8.19 20.62
C SER A 338 1.56 9.60 20.05
N ILE A 339 0.80 9.88 19.00
CA ILE A 339 0.72 11.21 18.39
C ILE A 339 -0.67 11.79 18.66
N TYR A 340 -0.73 12.97 19.24
CA TYR A 340 -1.94 13.75 19.38
C TYR A 340 -1.99 14.84 18.30
N ILE A 341 -3.01 14.77 17.44
CA ILE A 341 -3.18 15.67 16.29
C ILE A 341 -4.17 16.79 16.65
N PHE A 342 -3.78 18.03 16.39
CA PHE A 342 -4.65 19.20 16.51
C PHE A 342 -4.32 20.25 15.44
N CYS A 343 -5.24 21.16 15.15
CA CYS A 343 -5.04 22.22 14.15
C CYS A 343 -5.03 23.61 14.77
N GLN A 344 -4.29 24.52 14.13
CA GLN A 344 -4.25 25.95 14.44
C GLN A 344 -4.50 26.75 13.16
N GLY A 345 -5.36 27.77 13.23
CA GLY A 345 -5.78 28.56 12.05
C GLY A 345 -6.82 27.87 11.15
N CYS A 346 -7.23 26.64 11.51
CA CYS A 346 -8.21 25.82 10.82
C CYS A 346 -8.78 24.77 11.78
N THR A 347 -9.87 24.10 11.37
CA THR A 347 -10.54 23.09 12.21
C THR A 347 -10.29 21.69 11.66
N CYS A 348 -9.74 20.80 12.47
CA CYS A 348 -9.63 19.38 12.14
C CYS A 348 -10.78 18.56 12.73
N ALA A 349 -11.23 17.54 11.99
CA ALA A 349 -12.26 16.62 12.45
C ALA A 349 -12.03 15.20 11.92
N GLN A 350 -12.52 14.21 12.66
CA GLN A 350 -12.53 12.83 12.17
C GLN A 350 -13.56 12.67 11.04
N PRO A 351 -13.29 11.85 10.01
CA PRO A 351 -14.30 11.52 9.02
C PRO A 351 -15.47 10.76 9.67
N ALA A 352 -16.70 11.07 9.28
CA ALA A 352 -17.92 10.54 9.90
C ALA A 352 -18.19 9.04 9.72
N GLN A 353 -17.32 8.32 9.03
CA GLN A 353 -17.66 6.98 8.55
C GLN A 353 -17.63 5.99 9.71
N PRO A 354 -18.59 5.04 9.77
CA PRO A 354 -18.67 4.05 10.86
C PRO A 354 -17.35 3.30 11.12
N TYR A 355 -16.58 3.06 10.06
CA TYR A 355 -15.31 2.33 10.12
C TYR A 355 -14.07 3.24 10.24
N ALA A 356 -14.23 4.56 10.13
CA ALA A 356 -13.10 5.49 10.18
C ALA A 356 -12.39 5.48 11.54
N HIS A 357 -13.09 5.18 12.64
CA HIS A 357 -12.46 5.11 13.97
C HIS A 357 -11.42 3.99 14.09
N GLY A 358 -11.63 2.86 13.41
CA GLY A 358 -10.69 1.74 13.38
C GLY A 358 -9.55 1.97 12.39
N LEU A 359 -9.88 2.46 11.19
CA LEU A 359 -8.94 2.58 10.07
C LEU A 359 -8.10 3.87 10.13
N TYR A 360 -8.66 4.96 10.65
CA TYR A 360 -8.06 6.29 10.66
C TYR A 360 -8.15 6.89 12.08
N PRO A 361 -7.28 6.45 12.99
CA PRO A 361 -7.30 6.91 14.38
C PRO A 361 -7.06 8.43 14.43
N PHE A 362 -7.97 9.16 15.06
CA PHE A 362 -7.91 10.61 15.24
C PHE A 362 -8.71 11.01 16.50
N PRO A 363 -8.31 12.04 17.28
CA PRO A 363 -7.05 12.80 17.16
C PRO A 363 -5.84 12.06 17.75
N TRP A 364 -6.07 10.93 18.42
CA TRP A 364 -5.03 10.11 19.04
C TRP A 364 -4.62 8.97 18.12
N VAL A 365 -3.34 8.94 17.74
CA VAL A 365 -2.73 7.89 16.92
C VAL A 365 -1.76 7.10 17.79
N GLU A 366 -2.07 5.82 18.01
CA GLU A 366 -1.18 4.89 18.70
C GLU A 366 -0.13 4.37 17.72
N THR A 367 1.15 4.45 18.09
CA THR A 367 2.28 4.05 17.22
C THR A 367 2.89 2.71 17.64
N ASN A 368 2.51 2.20 18.81
CA ASN A 368 2.80 0.83 19.21
C ASN A 368 1.75 -0.13 18.63
N ALA A 369 2.16 -1.00 17.70
CA ALA A 369 1.22 -1.91 17.03
C ALA A 369 0.54 -2.89 18.00
N ASN A 370 1.13 -3.22 19.15
CA ASN A 370 0.51 -4.07 20.16
C ASN A 370 -0.77 -3.45 20.76
N PHE A 371 -0.90 -2.13 20.67
CA PHE A 371 -2.04 -1.36 21.19
C PHE A 371 -2.84 -0.67 20.09
N ALA A 372 -2.53 -0.94 18.81
CA ALA A 372 -3.31 -0.44 17.70
C ALA A 372 -4.76 -0.93 17.77
N ASN A 373 -5.70 -0.11 17.27
CA ASN A 373 -7.12 -0.50 17.20
C ASN A 373 -7.32 -1.71 16.28
N ASP A 374 -6.53 -1.78 15.20
CA ASP A 374 -6.56 -2.88 14.25
C ASP A 374 -5.94 -4.15 14.86
N ALA A 375 -6.75 -5.21 14.95
CA ALA A 375 -6.33 -6.50 15.50
C ALA A 375 -5.19 -7.15 14.70
N GLN A 376 -5.04 -6.80 13.42
CA GLN A 376 -4.01 -7.37 12.55
C GLN A 376 -2.61 -6.94 12.95
N PHE A 377 -2.46 -5.70 13.43
CA PHE A 377 -1.16 -5.21 13.89
C PHE A 377 -0.76 -5.78 15.25
N ARG A 378 -1.73 -6.03 16.15
CA ARG A 378 -1.45 -6.44 17.54
C ARG A 378 -0.67 -7.73 17.70
N ASN A 379 -0.79 -8.65 16.75
CA ASN A 379 -0.14 -9.97 16.81
C ASN A 379 0.98 -10.13 15.78
N SER A 380 1.38 -9.05 15.11
CA SER A 380 2.34 -9.10 14.03
C SER A 380 3.70 -8.57 14.48
N ASN A 381 4.79 -9.28 14.16
CA ASN A 381 6.15 -8.81 14.43
C ASN A 381 6.62 -7.88 13.29
N LEU A 382 6.14 -6.64 13.29
CA LEU A 382 6.28 -5.73 12.16
C LEU A 382 6.73 -4.32 12.57
N SER A 383 7.28 -3.62 11.58
CA SER A 383 7.66 -2.22 11.67
C SER A 383 7.39 -1.60 10.31
N VAL A 384 6.25 -0.94 10.16
CA VAL A 384 5.71 -0.47 8.89
C VAL A 384 5.31 0.99 8.98
N SER A 385 5.28 1.68 7.85
CA SER A 385 4.65 2.99 7.76
C SER A 385 3.14 2.80 7.63
N SER A 386 2.41 3.10 8.69
CA SER A 386 0.94 3.13 8.69
C SER A 386 0.44 4.53 8.38
N GLN A 387 -0.87 4.68 8.19
CA GLN A 387 -1.50 5.92 7.77
C GLN A 387 -2.72 6.22 8.62
N THR A 388 -2.90 7.49 8.99
CA THR A 388 -4.18 8.01 9.49
C THR A 388 -4.71 9.09 8.53
N ALA A 389 -6.00 9.36 8.60
CA ALA A 389 -6.66 10.39 7.80
C ALA A 389 -7.69 11.18 8.60
N PHE A 390 -7.76 12.48 8.34
CA PHE A 390 -8.71 13.38 8.97
C PHE A 390 -9.09 14.52 8.03
N LEU A 391 -10.17 15.20 8.36
CA LEU A 391 -10.68 16.33 7.60
C LEU A 391 -10.12 17.63 8.19
N VAL A 392 -9.81 18.58 7.34
CA VAL A 392 -9.45 19.94 7.72
C VAL A 392 -10.36 20.92 6.99
N LEU A 393 -11.07 21.74 7.76
CA LEU A 393 -11.78 22.90 7.24
C LEU A 393 -10.76 24.04 7.09
N HIS A 394 -10.27 24.21 5.87
CA HIS A 394 -9.33 25.25 5.50
C HIS A 394 -10.04 26.59 5.37
N THR A 395 -9.37 27.64 5.85
CA THR A 395 -9.80 29.04 5.74
C THR A 395 -8.69 29.86 5.07
N HIS A 396 -8.91 31.15 4.81
CA HIS A 396 -7.90 32.05 4.24
C HIS A 396 -6.67 32.29 5.14
N LYS A 397 -6.69 31.80 6.38
CA LYS A 397 -5.56 31.91 7.31
C LYS A 397 -4.57 30.76 7.12
N PRO A 398 -3.27 30.95 7.43
CA PRO A 398 -2.33 29.85 7.50
C PRO A 398 -2.86 28.73 8.40
N CYS A 399 -2.82 27.50 7.88
CA CYS A 399 -3.38 26.34 8.55
C CYS A 399 -2.27 25.37 8.92
N TYR A 400 -2.10 25.18 10.22
CA TYR A 400 -1.07 24.30 10.78
C TYR A 400 -1.72 23.04 11.33
N VAL A 401 -1.18 21.89 10.90
CA VAL A 401 -1.42 20.59 11.52
C VAL A 401 -0.31 20.35 12.53
N ASN A 402 -0.65 20.32 13.81
CA ASN A 402 0.28 20.13 14.90
C ASN A 402 0.22 18.68 15.40
N LEU A 403 1.40 18.08 15.53
CA LEU A 403 1.60 16.71 15.99
C LEU A 403 2.35 16.76 17.31
N ARG A 404 1.64 16.53 18.43
CA ARG A 404 2.25 16.45 19.75
C ARG A 404 2.61 15.02 20.07
N HIS A 405 3.87 14.78 20.41
CA HIS A 405 4.32 13.51 20.96
C HIS A 405 3.78 13.36 22.38
N VAL A 406 3.06 12.27 22.65
CA VAL A 406 2.45 11.96 23.95
C VAL A 406 2.76 10.51 24.32
N ALA A 407 2.72 10.18 25.60
CA ALA A 407 2.96 8.81 26.05
C ALA A 407 1.88 7.87 25.46
N SER A 408 2.28 6.64 25.12
CA SER A 408 1.33 5.61 24.68
C SER A 408 0.27 5.35 25.77
N LYS A 409 -0.96 5.00 25.35
CA LYS A 409 -2.04 4.66 26.28
C LYS A 409 -1.67 3.47 27.17
N SER A 410 -0.87 2.53 26.67
CA SER A 410 -0.41 1.38 27.43
C SER A 410 0.56 1.79 28.53
N THR A 411 1.54 2.62 28.22
CA THR A 411 2.50 3.16 29.19
C THR A 411 1.80 3.97 30.26
N GLN A 412 0.74 4.71 29.92
CA GLN A 412 -0.07 5.42 30.93
C GLN A 412 -0.83 4.47 31.87
N ALA A 413 -1.30 3.32 31.38
CA ALA A 413 -1.98 2.32 32.21
C ALA A 413 -1.01 1.51 33.08
N GLU A 414 0.19 1.25 32.58
CA GLU A 414 1.24 0.47 33.25
C GLU A 414 2.00 1.31 34.29
N ASN A 415 2.26 2.58 34.01
CA ASN A 415 2.82 3.54 34.99
C ASN A 415 1.91 3.80 36.19
N ARG A 416 0.60 3.54 36.06
CA ARG A 416 -0.32 3.57 37.21
C ARG A 416 -0.15 2.37 38.14
N ARG A 417 0.53 1.30 37.70
CA ARG A 417 0.71 0.07 38.46
C ARG A 417 2.10 -0.08 39.07
N ASN A 418 3.14 0.47 38.45
CA ASN A 418 4.51 0.36 38.93
C ASN A 418 5.14 1.73 39.14
N ASP A 419 5.45 2.03 40.40
CA ASP A 419 6.23 3.20 40.78
C ASP A 419 7.66 3.10 40.20
N SER A 420 8.08 4.19 39.55
CA SER A 420 9.46 4.65 39.49
C SER A 420 10.48 3.77 38.72
N HIS A 421 10.69 4.09 37.43
CA HIS A 421 12.01 4.27 36.78
C HIS A 421 12.10 3.89 35.29
N SER A 422 11.08 3.29 34.66
CA SER A 422 11.13 2.89 33.23
C SER A 422 10.58 3.92 32.22
N VAL A 423 10.19 5.12 32.65
CA VAL A 423 9.27 6.00 31.88
C VAL A 423 9.92 6.86 30.79
N ASN A 424 11.25 6.93 30.68
CA ASN A 424 11.84 8.06 29.95
C ASN A 424 12.09 7.86 28.45
N PHE A 425 11.87 6.67 27.90
CA PHE A 425 12.09 6.42 26.48
C PHE A 425 10.77 6.20 25.77
N SER A 426 10.27 7.27 25.16
CA SER A 426 9.16 7.23 24.22
C SER A 426 9.63 7.81 22.89
N ARG A 427 9.14 7.28 21.77
CA ARG A 427 9.45 7.80 20.44
C ARG A 427 8.27 7.69 19.50
N VAL A 428 8.18 8.64 18.58
CA VAL A 428 7.22 8.64 17.47
C VAL A 428 7.90 9.14 16.21
N ARG A 429 7.52 8.60 15.05
CA ARG A 429 8.11 8.99 13.76
C ARG A 429 7.02 9.26 12.74
N VAL A 430 7.17 10.35 11.99
CA VAL A 430 6.28 10.78 10.91
C VAL A 430 7.04 10.72 9.59
N ASP A 431 6.46 10.10 8.58
CA ASP A 431 7.17 9.72 7.36
C ASP A 431 6.74 10.57 6.15
N ALA A 432 5.44 10.84 6.03
CA ALA A 432 4.87 11.52 4.87
C ALA A 432 3.55 12.22 5.21
N LEU A 433 3.18 13.18 4.36
CA LEU A 433 1.93 13.93 4.46
C LEU A 433 1.29 14.06 3.08
N PHE A 434 -0.02 13.85 3.00
CA PHE A 434 -0.80 14.10 1.79
C PHE A 434 -2.00 14.97 2.12
N VAL A 435 -2.28 15.93 1.25
CA VAL A 435 -3.39 16.87 1.40
C VAL A 435 -4.18 16.86 0.10
N GLU A 436 -5.45 16.49 0.14
CA GLU A 436 -6.31 16.51 -1.03
C GLU A 436 -7.50 17.43 -0.79
N ARG A 437 -7.94 18.16 -1.81
CA ARG A 437 -9.22 18.85 -1.77
C ARG A 437 -10.34 17.86 -2.05
N LEU A 438 -11.36 17.85 -1.20
CA LEU A 438 -12.54 17.04 -1.43
C LEU A 438 -13.52 17.76 -2.36
N ASP A 439 -14.02 17.04 -3.36
CA ASP A 439 -15.13 17.48 -4.19
C ASP A 439 -16.47 17.35 -3.45
N GLN A 440 -17.55 17.85 -4.05
CA GLN A 440 -18.88 17.84 -3.42
C GLN A 440 -19.37 16.42 -3.13
N GLU A 441 -19.05 15.45 -3.97
CA GLU A 441 -19.49 14.07 -3.80
C GLU A 441 -18.77 13.40 -2.63
N ALA A 442 -17.45 13.54 -2.57
CA ALA A 442 -16.64 13.09 -1.46
C ALA A 442 -17.09 13.75 -0.15
N ILE A 443 -17.38 15.05 -0.16
CA ILE A 443 -17.91 15.74 1.02
C ILE A 443 -19.23 15.10 1.48
N ARG A 444 -20.17 14.82 0.57
CA ARG A 444 -21.44 14.14 0.93
C ARG A 444 -21.18 12.77 1.55
N TYR A 445 -20.24 12.01 1.01
CA TYR A 445 -19.88 10.69 1.52
C TYR A 445 -19.25 10.76 2.93
N PHE A 446 -18.29 11.67 3.13
CA PHE A 446 -17.61 11.85 4.41
C PHE A 446 -18.47 12.52 5.49
N MET A 447 -19.58 13.17 5.11
CA MET A 447 -20.45 13.92 6.02
C MET A 447 -21.81 13.26 6.27
N ARG A 448 -22.23 12.29 5.44
CA ARG A 448 -23.57 11.65 5.51
C ARG A 448 -23.97 11.18 6.92
N PRO A 449 -23.09 10.53 7.70
CA PRO A 449 -23.43 10.09 9.07
C PRO A 449 -23.49 11.22 10.11
N LEU A 450 -22.78 12.34 9.92
CA LEU A 450 -22.84 13.50 10.83
C LEU A 450 -24.12 14.33 10.64
N ALA A 451 -24.83 14.13 9.53
CA ALA A 451 -25.93 14.97 9.09
C ALA A 451 -27.15 14.95 10.02
N ALA A 452 -27.25 14.01 10.97
CA ALA A 452 -28.39 13.95 11.87
C ALA A 452 -28.21 14.71 13.21
N ARG A 453 -27.03 14.71 13.87
CA ARG A 453 -26.98 15.09 15.31
C ARG A 453 -25.73 15.77 15.89
N SER A 454 -24.58 15.91 15.20
CA SER A 454 -23.36 16.45 15.85
C SER A 454 -23.16 17.98 15.66
N PRO A 455 -22.55 18.69 16.63
CA PRO A 455 -22.17 20.11 16.49
C PRO A 455 -21.26 20.38 15.28
N ALA A 456 -20.30 19.50 15.02
CA ALA A 456 -19.41 19.58 13.86
C ALA A 456 -20.18 19.50 12.52
N GLY A 457 -21.18 18.61 12.44
CA GLY A 457 -22.05 18.49 11.25
C GLY A 457 -22.94 19.71 11.01
N ARG A 458 -23.26 20.50 12.06
CA ARG A 458 -23.98 21.78 11.93
C ARG A 458 -23.06 22.91 11.46
N LEU A 459 -21.86 23.02 12.04
CA LEU A 459 -20.84 24.01 11.63
C LEU A 459 -20.41 23.82 10.18
N LEU A 460 -20.18 22.58 9.74
CA LEU A 460 -19.79 22.27 8.37
C LEU A 460 -20.90 22.54 7.34
N ARG A 461 -22.18 22.36 7.70
CA ARG A 461 -23.32 22.76 6.82
C ARG A 461 -23.45 24.28 6.70
N ARG A 462 -23.16 25.03 7.76
CA ARG A 462 -23.07 26.49 7.67
C ARG A 462 -21.91 26.93 6.79
N ALA A 463 -20.73 26.33 6.97
CA ALA A 463 -19.55 26.59 6.14
C ALA A 463 -19.76 26.24 4.64
N GLN A 464 -20.61 25.26 4.30
CA GLN A 464 -20.98 24.97 2.92
C GLN A 464 -21.97 25.98 2.30
N LYS A 465 -22.72 26.72 3.13
CA LYS A 465 -23.77 27.65 2.68
C LYS A 465 -23.38 29.12 2.79
N MET A 466 -22.31 29.46 3.51
CA MET A 466 -21.92 30.83 3.81
C MET A 466 -20.55 31.16 3.24
N ASN A 467 -20.39 32.40 2.75
CA ASN A 467 -19.07 33.01 2.63
C ASN A 467 -18.40 32.96 4.00
N CYS A 468 -17.14 32.55 4.03
CA CYS A 468 -16.45 32.12 5.23
C CYS A 468 -16.36 33.13 6.38
N SER A 469 -16.66 34.40 6.09
CA SER A 469 -16.77 35.49 7.06
C SER A 469 -17.98 35.39 7.98
N GLU A 470 -19.04 34.66 7.61
CA GLU A 470 -20.31 34.63 8.37
C GLU A 470 -20.54 33.32 9.14
N ALA A 471 -19.72 32.30 8.92
CA ALA A 471 -19.96 30.96 9.46
C ALA A 471 -19.49 30.77 10.91
N TRP A 472 -18.83 31.76 11.52
CA TRP A 472 -18.26 31.65 12.87
C TRP A 472 -18.46 32.94 13.69
N PRO A 473 -18.95 32.84 14.94
CA PRO A 473 -18.90 33.92 15.92
C PRO A 473 -17.49 34.16 16.46
#